data_AF-A0A8J9WQ79-F1
#
_entry.id   AF-A0A8J9WQ79-F1
#
_cell.length_a   1.000
_cell.length_b   1.000
_cell.length_c   1.000
_cell.angle_alpha   90.00
_cell.angle_beta   90.00
_cell.angle_gamma   90.00
#
_symmetry.space_group_name_H-M   'P 1'
#
loop_
_entity.id
_entity.type
_entity.pdbx_description
1 polymer ?
#
loop_
_entity_poly.entity_id
_entity_poly.type
_entity_poly.pdbx_seq_one_letter_code
_entity_poly.pdbx_strand_id
1 'polypeptide(L)'
;MLKDILFRNVGTGVYLLDFSCFAIPKQSKDKQRAKYELMCTERVLLTSDAAYNSIKVREDGEGQTGIFLAKEDLLAAAGESIKATLTKIAPRILPLAELAKAAWYRGYKPDIGKAFDHILIHTGAATVISTVVRGLRLDPLAAVPSSETLQRFGNTMLCSTYYVLANIESQNGVQKGDRILQLSFGAGFKCGAGFWRALRDVKDVKHSAWDPYD
;
A
#
# COMPACT_ATOMS: atom_id res chain seq x y z
N MET A 1 6.68 -7.73 25.64
CA MET A 1 5.23 -7.62 25.88
C MET A 1 4.82 -6.18 25.67
N LEU A 2 4.16 -5.87 24.56
CA LEU A 2 3.65 -4.54 24.27
C LEU A 2 2.12 -4.65 24.34
N LYS A 3 1.50 -4.07 25.37
CA LYS A 3 0.03 -4.07 25.57
C LYS A 3 -0.67 -3.24 24.48
N ASP A 4 -1.92 -3.57 24.14
CA ASP A 4 -2.72 -2.96 23.06
C ASP A 4 -2.61 -1.43 22.95
N ILE A 5 -2.76 -0.88 21.74
CA ILE A 5 -2.66 0.56 21.49
C ILE A 5 -4.02 1.12 21.09
N LEU A 6 -4.42 2.20 21.75
CA LEU A 6 -5.54 3.03 21.35
C LEU A 6 -5.02 4.38 20.84
N PHE A 7 -5.29 4.69 19.58
CA PHE A 7 -5.02 6.01 19.00
C PHE A 7 -6.22 6.91 19.28
N ARG A 8 -6.07 7.87 20.18
CA ARG A 8 -7.12 8.85 20.51
C ARG A 8 -7.33 9.85 19.37
N ASN A 9 -8.59 10.21 19.09
CA ASN A 9 -8.93 11.28 18.15
C ASN A 9 -8.82 12.65 18.86
N VAL A 10 -7.59 13.08 19.17
CA VAL A 10 -7.33 14.33 19.90
C VAL A 10 -6.88 15.43 18.96
N GLY A 11 -7.55 15.67 17.84
CA GLY A 11 -7.25 16.81 16.94
C GLY A 11 -5.81 16.94 16.41
N THR A 12 -4.92 15.99 16.70
CA THR A 12 -3.48 16.00 16.39
C THR A 12 -2.89 14.58 16.49
N GLY A 13 -3.73 13.56 16.28
CA GLY A 13 -3.32 12.17 16.06
C GLY A 13 -3.67 11.81 14.62
N VAL A 14 -2.66 11.66 13.78
CA VAL A 14 -2.73 11.71 12.31
C VAL A 14 -3.61 10.58 11.73
N TYR A 15 -4.88 10.91 11.53
CA TYR A 15 -5.64 10.49 10.36
C TYR A 15 -5.92 11.77 9.58
N LEU A 16 -4.95 12.21 8.77
CA LEU A 16 -5.21 13.31 7.86
C LEU A 16 -6.23 12.81 6.84
N LEU A 17 -7.43 13.37 6.88
CA LEU A 17 -8.44 13.25 5.83
C LEU A 17 -7.98 14.11 4.65
N ASP A 18 -6.85 13.74 4.05
CA ASP A 18 -6.36 14.38 2.84
C ASP A 18 -7.18 13.90 1.66
N PHE A 19 -7.73 14.82 0.86
CA PHE A 19 -8.49 14.47 -0.33
C PHE A 19 -7.52 14.24 -1.49
N SER A 20 -7.19 12.97 -1.77
CA SER A 20 -6.56 12.61 -3.04
C SER A 20 -7.64 12.44 -4.12
N CYS A 21 -7.55 13.22 -5.20
CA CYS A 21 -8.51 13.21 -6.29
C CYS A 21 -7.91 12.53 -7.53
N PHE A 22 -8.57 11.48 -8.02
CA PHE A 22 -8.24 10.83 -9.29
C PHE A 22 -9.36 11.04 -10.30
N ALA A 23 -9.02 11.61 -11.44
CA ALA A 23 -9.88 11.59 -12.60
C ALA A 23 -9.65 10.28 -13.37
N ILE A 24 -10.68 9.45 -13.49
CA ILE A 24 -10.68 8.30 -14.39
C ILE A 24 -11.27 8.76 -15.72
N PRO A 25 -10.47 8.93 -16.78
CA PRO A 25 -10.97 9.43 -18.06
C PRO A 25 -11.89 8.40 -18.71
N LYS A 26 -13.18 8.74 -18.84
CA LYS A 26 -14.19 7.91 -19.50
C LYS A 26 -14.19 8.06 -21.04
N GLN A 27 -13.64 9.16 -21.54
CA GLN A 27 -13.62 9.51 -22.97
C GLN A 27 -12.24 9.28 -23.59
N SER A 28 -12.20 8.86 -24.86
CA SER A 28 -10.96 8.53 -25.57
C SER A 28 -9.96 9.69 -25.65
N LYS A 29 -10.44 10.94 -25.64
CA LYS A 29 -9.58 12.13 -25.73
C LYS A 29 -8.80 12.37 -24.43
N ASP A 30 -9.40 12.07 -23.27
CA ASP A 30 -8.75 12.27 -21.97
C ASP A 30 -7.80 11.13 -21.58
N LYS A 31 -7.92 9.96 -22.24
CA LYS A 31 -6.98 8.85 -22.06
C LYS A 31 -5.54 9.24 -22.41
N GLN A 32 -5.35 10.16 -23.35
CA GLN A 32 -4.01 10.65 -23.72
C GLN A 32 -3.32 11.46 -22.61
N ARG A 33 -4.09 11.96 -21.62
CA ARG A 33 -3.57 12.73 -20.48
C ARG A 33 -3.30 11.86 -19.26
N ALA A 34 -3.74 10.61 -19.26
CA ALA A 34 -3.56 9.70 -18.13
C ALA A 34 -2.07 9.43 -17.89
N LYS A 35 -1.63 9.54 -16.64
CA LYS A 35 -0.27 9.14 -16.23
C LYS A 35 -0.13 7.63 -16.14
N TYR A 36 -1.16 6.97 -15.61
CA TYR A 36 -1.16 5.54 -15.33
C TYR A 36 -2.42 4.86 -15.86
N GLU A 37 -2.28 3.59 -16.18
CA GLU A 37 -3.37 2.67 -16.50
C GLU A 37 -3.49 1.63 -15.39
N LEU A 38 -4.71 1.40 -14.91
CA LEU A 38 -5.02 0.34 -13.96
C LEU A 38 -5.17 -0.98 -14.72
N MET A 39 -4.24 -1.91 -14.49
CA MET A 39 -4.21 -3.19 -15.19
C MET A 39 -5.11 -4.24 -14.52
N CYS A 40 -5.03 -4.33 -13.19
CA CYS A 40 -5.93 -5.16 -12.39
C CYS A 40 -5.98 -4.71 -10.93
N THR A 41 -7.03 -5.13 -10.23
CA THR A 41 -7.19 -4.95 -8.80
C THR A 41 -7.62 -6.25 -8.16
N GLU A 42 -7.17 -6.47 -6.94
CA GLU A 42 -7.62 -7.58 -6.12
C GLU A 42 -7.90 -7.08 -4.71
N ARG A 43 -8.85 -7.73 -4.04
CA ARG A 43 -9.18 -7.42 -2.66
C ARG A 43 -9.43 -8.71 -1.89
N VAL A 44 -8.82 -8.80 -0.72
CA VAL A 44 -9.09 -9.86 0.25
C VAL A 44 -9.56 -9.23 1.55
N LEU A 45 -10.56 -9.87 2.15
CA LEU A 45 -11.03 -9.61 3.50
C LEU A 45 -10.88 -10.92 4.26
N LEU A 46 -10.20 -10.88 5.41
CA LEU A 46 -10.17 -12.03 6.31
C LEU A 46 -11.49 -12.12 7.09
N THR A 47 -11.93 -13.34 7.38
CA THR A 47 -13.22 -13.63 8.03
C THR A 47 -13.06 -14.13 9.47
N SER A 48 -11.84 -14.15 10.01
CA SER A 48 -11.57 -14.58 11.39
C SER A 48 -11.94 -13.49 12.40
N ASP A 49 -12.37 -13.89 13.60
CA ASP A 49 -12.66 -12.97 14.70
C ASP A 49 -11.43 -12.16 15.12
N ALA A 50 -10.24 -12.77 15.12
CA ALA A 50 -8.98 -12.07 15.37
C ALA A 50 -8.79 -10.89 14.39
N ALA A 51 -8.94 -11.15 13.09
CA ALA A 51 -8.88 -10.10 12.06
C ALA A 51 -9.98 -9.03 12.26
N TYR A 52 -11.20 -9.42 12.62
CA TYR A 52 -12.30 -8.49 12.86
C TYR A 52 -12.08 -7.60 14.09
N ASN A 53 -11.50 -8.16 15.16
CA ASN A 53 -11.25 -7.47 16.42
C ASN A 53 -9.96 -6.65 16.44
N SER A 54 -9.07 -6.89 15.48
CA SER A 54 -7.74 -6.29 15.43
C SER A 54 -7.70 -4.78 15.21
N ILE A 55 -8.69 -4.20 14.51
CA ILE A 55 -8.80 -2.77 14.26
C ILE A 55 -10.25 -2.36 14.49
N LYS A 56 -10.52 -1.63 15.56
CA LYS A 56 -11.88 -1.18 15.91
C LYS A 56 -11.89 0.27 16.35
N VAL A 57 -12.94 0.99 15.99
CA VAL A 57 -13.22 2.27 16.64
C VAL A 57 -13.81 1.96 18.02
N ARG A 58 -13.22 2.50 19.08
CA ARG A 58 -13.67 2.32 20.47
C ARG A 58 -13.55 3.63 21.22
N GLU A 59 -14.42 3.81 22.19
CA GLU A 59 -14.32 4.87 23.18
C GLU A 59 -13.43 4.43 24.34
N ASP A 60 -12.58 5.33 24.84
CA ASP A 60 -11.78 5.07 26.04
C ASP A 60 -12.54 5.40 27.33
N GLY A 61 -11.90 5.16 28.48
CA GLY A 61 -12.51 5.45 29.79
C GLY A 61 -12.76 6.94 30.06
N GLU A 62 -12.26 7.85 29.21
CA GLU A 62 -12.49 9.30 29.29
C GLU A 62 -13.57 9.77 28.30
N GLY A 63 -14.27 8.83 27.63
CA GLY A 63 -15.31 9.16 26.65
C GLY A 63 -14.78 9.57 25.28
N GLN A 64 -13.47 9.40 25.02
CA GLN A 64 -12.87 9.80 23.74
C GLN A 64 -12.87 8.64 22.75
N THR A 65 -13.48 8.86 21.59
CA THR A 65 -13.45 7.89 20.49
C THR A 65 -12.06 7.84 19.84
N GLY A 66 -11.52 6.64 19.68
CA GLY A 66 -10.23 6.37 19.04
C GLY A 66 -10.21 5.07 18.24
N ILE A 67 -9.08 4.77 17.59
CA ILE A 67 -8.86 3.50 16.88
C ILE A 67 -8.02 2.57 17.74
N PHE A 68 -8.64 1.48 18.16
CA PHE A 68 -8.06 0.39 18.91
C PHE A 68 -7.37 -0.59 17.96
N LEU A 69 -6.10 -0.89 18.24
CA LEU A 69 -5.30 -1.92 17.56
C LEU A 69 -4.93 -3.04 18.53
N ALA A 70 -5.45 -4.25 18.29
CA ALA A 70 -5.08 -5.43 19.07
C ALA A 70 -3.72 -5.96 18.58
N LYS A 71 -2.65 -5.75 19.35
CA LYS A 71 -1.27 -5.93 18.85
C LYS A 71 -0.96 -7.37 18.42
N GLU A 72 -1.47 -8.35 19.15
CA GLU A 72 -1.19 -9.77 18.94
C GLU A 72 -1.76 -10.25 17.60
N ASP A 73 -3.03 -9.90 17.33
CA ASP A 73 -3.72 -10.30 16.11
C ASP A 73 -3.37 -9.43 14.91
N LEU A 74 -2.90 -8.19 15.14
CA LEU A 74 -2.66 -7.21 14.09
C LEU A 74 -1.64 -7.69 13.04
N LEU A 75 -0.43 -8.03 13.49
CA LEU A 75 0.64 -8.38 12.55
C LEU A 75 0.39 -9.73 11.86
N ALA A 76 -0.22 -10.69 12.56
CA ALA A 76 -0.57 -11.98 12.02
C ALA A 76 -1.61 -11.86 10.90
N ALA A 77 -2.73 -11.16 11.17
CA ALA A 77 -3.79 -10.96 10.20
C ALA A 77 -3.35 -10.02 9.05
N ALA A 78 -2.45 -9.05 9.29
CA ALA A 78 -1.81 -8.28 8.23
C ALA A 78 -1.03 -9.20 7.28
N GLY A 79 -0.14 -10.03 7.81
CA GLY A 79 0.67 -10.94 7.02
C GLY A 79 -0.16 -11.95 6.23
N GLU A 80 -1.21 -12.50 6.83
CA GLU A 80 -2.13 -13.43 6.17
C GLU A 80 -2.90 -12.75 5.03
N SER A 81 -3.46 -11.56 5.27
CA SER A 81 -4.21 -10.82 4.25
C SER A 81 -3.31 -10.40 3.08
N ILE A 82 -2.08 -9.95 3.34
CA ILE A 82 -1.08 -9.63 2.32
C ILE A 82 -0.78 -10.89 1.49
N LYS A 83 -0.47 -12.01 2.14
CA LYS A 83 -0.14 -13.26 1.46
C LYS A 83 -1.31 -13.73 0.58
N ALA A 84 -2.53 -13.68 1.09
CA ALA A 84 -3.73 -14.07 0.34
C ALA A 84 -3.96 -13.16 -0.86
N THR A 85 -3.86 -11.83 -0.71
CA THR A 85 -4.01 -10.88 -1.81
C THR A 85 -2.93 -11.07 -2.87
N LEU A 86 -1.67 -11.21 -2.46
CA LEU A 86 -0.56 -11.46 -3.38
C LEU A 86 -0.72 -12.78 -4.14
N THR A 87 -1.22 -13.83 -3.48
CA THR A 87 -1.49 -15.11 -4.13
C THR A 87 -2.58 -14.99 -5.20
N LYS A 88 -3.61 -14.17 -4.96
CA LYS A 88 -4.68 -13.94 -5.94
C LYS A 88 -4.24 -13.08 -7.13
N ILE A 89 -3.45 -12.04 -6.88
CA ILE A 89 -3.03 -11.12 -7.96
C ILE A 89 -1.85 -11.67 -8.77
N ALA A 90 -1.00 -12.52 -8.18
CA ALA A 90 0.21 -13.05 -8.80
C ALA A 90 0.00 -13.63 -10.22
N PRO A 91 -1.00 -14.49 -10.49
CA PRO A 91 -1.25 -15.01 -11.84
C PRO A 91 -1.50 -13.94 -12.91
N ARG A 92 -1.97 -12.75 -12.51
CA ARG A 92 -2.31 -11.66 -13.42
C ARG A 92 -1.14 -10.72 -13.70
N ILE A 93 -0.15 -10.68 -12.82
CA ILE A 93 0.95 -9.69 -12.87
C ILE A 93 2.30 -10.32 -13.14
N LEU A 94 2.46 -11.63 -12.86
CA LEU A 94 3.71 -12.32 -13.06
C LEU A 94 4.01 -12.49 -14.56
N PRO A 95 5.29 -12.36 -14.97
CA PRO A 95 5.71 -12.74 -16.31
C PRO A 95 5.36 -14.20 -16.61
N LEU A 96 5.01 -14.50 -17.87
CA LEU A 96 4.69 -15.87 -18.30
C LEU A 96 5.79 -16.88 -17.96
N ALA A 97 7.06 -16.46 -18.00
CA ALA A 97 8.20 -17.29 -17.61
C ALA A 97 8.15 -17.72 -16.13
N GLU A 98 7.70 -16.85 -15.21
CA GLU A 98 7.55 -17.19 -13.79
C GLU A 98 6.38 -18.14 -13.56
N LEU A 99 5.26 -17.95 -14.28
CA LEU A 99 4.13 -18.86 -14.23
C LEU A 99 4.48 -20.25 -14.79
N ALA A 100 5.25 -20.30 -15.88
CA ALA A 100 5.73 -21.55 -16.46
C ALA A 100 6.62 -22.31 -15.47
N LYS A 101 7.58 -21.62 -14.81
CA LYS A 101 8.41 -22.24 -13.77
C LYS A 101 7.57 -22.77 -12.60
N ALA A 102 6.57 -22.00 -12.16
CA ALA A 102 5.67 -22.42 -11.08
C ALA A 102 4.85 -23.66 -11.44
N ALA A 103 4.46 -23.81 -12.71
CA ALA A 103 3.75 -24.98 -13.21
C ALA A 103 4.66 -26.21 -13.38
N TRP A 104 5.92 -26.00 -13.82
CA TRP A 104 6.85 -27.10 -14.13
C TRP A 104 7.61 -27.64 -12.91
N TYR A 105 7.98 -26.76 -11.97
CA TYR A 105 8.81 -27.12 -10.82
C TYR A 105 7.98 -27.16 -9.55
N ARG A 106 7.74 -28.37 -9.03
CA ARG A 106 7.07 -28.56 -7.74
C ARG A 106 7.85 -27.85 -6.63
N GLY A 107 7.16 -27.01 -5.86
CA GLY A 107 7.76 -26.23 -4.77
C GLY A 107 8.44 -24.94 -5.20
N TYR A 108 8.43 -24.59 -6.49
CA TYR A 108 8.88 -23.26 -6.93
C TYR A 108 7.95 -22.18 -6.38
N LYS A 109 8.53 -21.20 -5.69
CA LYS A 109 7.80 -20.02 -5.20
C LYS A 109 8.04 -18.87 -6.20
N PRO A 110 7.00 -18.40 -6.90
CA PRO A 110 7.14 -17.30 -7.83
C PRO A 110 7.68 -16.05 -7.16
N ASP A 111 8.59 -15.37 -7.84
CA ASP A 111 9.16 -14.12 -7.35
C ASP A 111 8.30 -12.94 -7.81
N ILE A 112 7.35 -12.56 -6.97
CA ILE A 112 6.45 -11.43 -7.23
C ILE A 112 7.22 -10.10 -7.31
N GLY A 113 8.39 -9.99 -6.66
CA GLY A 113 9.21 -8.78 -6.72
C GLY A 113 9.65 -8.41 -8.14
N LYS A 114 9.68 -9.37 -9.07
CA LYS A 114 10.01 -9.14 -10.49
C LYS A 114 8.84 -8.64 -11.33
N ALA A 115 7.62 -8.62 -10.78
CA ALA A 115 6.42 -8.23 -11.50
C ALA A 115 6.27 -6.70 -11.60
N PHE A 116 6.91 -5.93 -10.72
CA PHE A 116 6.79 -4.48 -10.64
C PHE A 116 8.15 -3.81 -10.47
N ASP A 117 8.16 -2.53 -10.77
CA ASP A 117 9.35 -1.66 -10.71
C ASP A 117 9.25 -0.73 -9.48
N HIS A 118 8.03 -0.38 -9.06
CA HIS A 118 7.74 0.43 -7.86
C HIS A 118 6.69 -0.22 -6.97
N ILE A 119 6.77 0.04 -5.66
CA ILE A 119 5.76 -0.42 -4.69
C ILE A 119 5.23 0.76 -3.86
N LEU A 120 3.90 0.84 -3.72
CA LEU A 120 3.24 1.81 -2.87
C LEU A 120 2.65 1.06 -1.67
N ILE A 121 3.28 1.16 -0.50
CA ILE A 121 2.81 0.50 0.72
C ILE A 121 2.06 1.53 1.58
N HIS A 122 0.81 1.24 1.93
CA HIS A 122 0.04 2.06 2.86
C HIS A 122 0.80 2.27 4.19
N THR A 123 0.88 3.53 4.62
CA THR A 123 1.67 3.96 5.79
C THR A 123 0.91 3.77 7.10
N GLY A 124 0.39 2.55 7.32
CA GLY A 124 -0.30 2.21 8.56
C GLY A 124 0.64 2.15 9.77
N ALA A 125 1.80 1.52 9.59
CA ALA A 125 2.86 1.43 10.60
C ALA A 125 4.21 1.07 9.95
N ALA A 126 5.30 1.54 10.55
CA ALA A 126 6.66 1.26 10.06
C ALA A 126 6.99 -0.25 10.01
N THR A 127 6.46 -1.01 10.97
CA THR A 127 6.61 -2.48 11.03
C THR A 127 5.91 -3.20 9.87
N VAL A 128 4.80 -2.66 9.37
CA VAL A 128 4.09 -3.22 8.21
C VAL A 128 4.90 -2.99 6.95
N ILE A 129 5.45 -1.79 6.76
CA ILE A 129 6.31 -1.45 5.61
C ILE A 129 7.51 -2.41 5.54
N SER A 130 8.27 -2.54 6.63
CA SER A 130 9.44 -3.42 6.67
C SER A 130 9.08 -4.90 6.48
N THR A 131 7.94 -5.34 7.03
CA THR A 131 7.46 -6.72 6.86
C THR A 131 7.10 -7.03 5.41
N VAL A 132 6.46 -6.09 4.69
CA VAL A 132 6.13 -6.26 3.27
C VAL A 132 7.40 -6.36 2.43
N VAL A 133 8.34 -5.42 2.59
CA VAL A 133 9.61 -5.38 1.83
C VAL A 133 10.41 -6.66 2.04
N ARG A 134 10.57 -7.09 3.30
CA ARG A 134 11.24 -8.35 3.63
C ARG A 134 10.49 -9.57 3.10
N GLY A 135 9.17 -9.59 3.21
CA GLY A 135 8.32 -10.71 2.77
C GLY A 135 8.35 -10.92 1.26
N LEU A 136 8.47 -9.83 0.50
CA LEU A 136 8.63 -9.81 -0.96
C LEU A 136 10.10 -9.92 -1.42
N ARG A 137 11.06 -9.97 -0.48
CA ARG A 137 12.51 -10.03 -0.77
C ARG A 137 13.00 -8.88 -1.65
N LEU A 138 12.45 -7.70 -1.43
CA LEU A 138 12.84 -6.50 -2.16
C LEU A 138 14.10 -5.87 -1.55
N ASP A 139 14.77 -5.04 -2.33
CA ASP A 139 15.81 -4.15 -1.82
C ASP A 139 15.24 -3.25 -0.72
N PRO A 140 15.95 -3.05 0.42
CA PRO A 140 15.52 -2.12 1.47
C PRO A 140 15.18 -0.71 0.97
N LEU A 141 15.80 -0.25 -0.12
CA LEU A 141 15.51 1.04 -0.75
C LEU A 141 14.06 1.15 -1.25
N ALA A 142 13.41 0.03 -1.58
CA ALA A 142 11.98 0.02 -1.95
C ALA A 142 11.06 0.47 -0.79
N ALA A 143 11.55 0.45 0.46
CA ALA A 143 10.81 0.92 1.62
C ALA A 143 10.83 2.46 1.76
N VAL A 144 11.80 3.13 1.14
CA VAL A 144 12.11 4.55 1.41
C VAL A 144 10.91 5.44 1.13
N PRO A 145 10.23 5.37 -0.03
CA PRO A 145 9.10 6.26 -0.31
C PRO A 145 7.95 6.14 0.70
N SER A 146 7.62 4.91 1.11
CA SER A 146 6.62 4.65 2.15
C SER A 146 7.08 5.09 3.53
N SER A 147 8.36 4.93 3.86
CA SER A 147 8.91 5.30 5.17
C SER A 147 8.98 6.82 5.33
N GLU A 148 9.43 7.54 4.30
CA GLU A 148 9.43 9.00 4.29
C GLU A 148 8.01 9.56 4.33
N THR A 149 7.07 8.96 3.60
CA THR A 149 5.65 9.34 3.67
C THR A 149 5.10 9.17 5.07
N LEU A 150 5.39 8.05 5.73
CA LEU A 150 5.00 7.81 7.11
C LEU A 150 5.65 8.81 8.07
N GLN A 151 6.93 9.12 7.88
CA GLN A 151 7.65 10.05 8.74
C GLN A 151 7.14 11.49 8.58
N ARG A 152 6.84 11.89 7.34
CA ARG A 152 6.45 13.26 7.00
C ARG A 152 4.98 13.54 7.30
N PHE A 153 4.09 12.62 6.92
CA PHE A 153 2.64 12.84 6.99
C PHE A 153 1.91 11.88 7.91
N GLY A 154 2.59 10.90 8.51
CA GLY A 154 1.94 9.87 9.31
C GLY A 154 1.03 8.94 8.49
N ASN A 155 0.00 8.41 9.14
CA ASN A 155 -1.01 7.58 8.51
C ASN A 155 -2.17 8.46 7.99
N THR A 156 -2.13 8.80 6.71
CA THR A 156 -3.20 9.58 6.03
C THR A 156 -4.31 8.68 5.47
N MET A 157 -4.57 7.54 6.14
CA MET A 157 -5.57 6.55 5.74
C MET A 157 -5.33 6.04 4.31
N LEU A 158 -6.41 5.81 3.54
CA LEU A 158 -6.29 5.30 2.17
C LEU A 158 -5.41 6.19 1.27
N CYS A 159 -5.33 7.48 1.58
CA CYS A 159 -4.62 8.45 0.76
C CYS A 159 -3.10 8.30 0.84
N SER A 160 -2.59 7.60 1.85
CA SER A 160 -1.15 7.42 2.06
C SER A 160 -0.45 6.85 0.84
N THR A 161 -1.05 5.86 0.18
CA THR A 161 -0.45 5.26 -1.02
C THR A 161 -0.23 6.27 -2.16
N TYR A 162 -1.00 7.36 -2.20
CA TYR A 162 -0.83 8.41 -3.20
C TYR A 162 0.21 9.44 -2.80
N TYR A 163 0.39 9.72 -1.51
CA TYR A 163 1.56 10.46 -1.05
C TYR A 163 2.86 9.69 -1.33
N VAL A 164 2.84 8.36 -1.19
CA VAL A 164 3.95 7.50 -1.62
C VAL A 164 4.19 7.60 -3.11
N LEU A 165 3.13 7.57 -3.94
CA LEU A 165 3.29 7.75 -5.38
C LEU A 165 3.86 9.15 -5.71
N ALA A 166 3.37 10.19 -5.06
CA ALA A 166 3.87 11.55 -5.21
C ALA A 166 5.34 11.67 -4.80
N ASN A 167 5.77 10.97 -3.74
CA ASN A 167 7.17 10.90 -3.33
C ASN A 167 8.04 10.33 -4.44
N ILE A 168 7.63 9.17 -5.00
CA ILE A 168 8.34 8.52 -6.10
C ILE A 168 8.39 9.43 -7.33
N GLU A 169 7.26 10.04 -7.71
CA GLU A 169 7.19 10.99 -8.83
C GLU A 169 8.11 12.21 -8.65
N SER A 170 8.26 12.72 -7.42
CA SER A 170 9.06 13.91 -7.12
C SER A 170 10.55 13.62 -6.96
N GLN A 171 10.95 12.46 -6.42
CA GLN A 171 12.36 12.18 -6.12
C GLN A 171 13.04 11.31 -7.18
N ASN A 172 12.39 10.21 -7.56
CA ASN A 172 13.00 9.17 -8.42
C ASN A 172 12.49 9.26 -9.86
N GLY A 173 11.29 9.81 -10.04
CA GLY A 173 10.53 9.75 -11.28
C GLY A 173 9.99 8.35 -11.57
N VAL A 174 9.04 8.28 -12.50
CA VAL A 174 8.51 7.02 -13.04
C VAL A 174 8.67 7.03 -14.56
N GLN A 175 9.24 5.98 -15.12
CA GLN A 175 9.47 5.87 -16.56
C GLN A 175 8.24 5.27 -17.25
N LYS A 176 8.05 5.60 -18.53
CA LYS A 176 7.03 4.96 -19.36
C LYS A 176 7.23 3.45 -19.38
N GLY A 177 6.17 2.71 -19.06
CA GLY A 177 6.19 1.25 -19.01
C GLY A 177 6.46 0.66 -17.63
N ASP A 178 6.94 1.46 -16.67
CA ASP A 178 7.12 1.03 -15.29
C ASP A 178 5.80 0.53 -14.70
N ARG A 179 5.90 -0.54 -13.91
CA ARG A 179 4.78 -1.22 -13.26
C ARG A 179 4.80 -0.91 -11.79
N ILE A 180 3.64 -0.62 -11.23
CA ILE A 180 3.49 -0.20 -9.83
C ILE A 180 2.56 -1.18 -9.12
N LEU A 181 3.04 -1.76 -8.03
CA LEU A 181 2.21 -2.53 -7.10
C LEU A 181 1.78 -1.63 -5.93
N GLN A 182 0.49 -1.34 -5.85
CA GLN A 182 -0.11 -0.60 -4.75
C GLN A 182 -0.72 -1.57 -3.74
N LEU A 183 -0.36 -1.47 -2.46
CA LEU A 183 -0.92 -2.25 -1.36
C LEU A 183 -1.54 -1.33 -0.32
N SER A 184 -2.81 -1.59 0.00
CA SER A 184 -3.56 -0.86 1.02
C SER A 184 -4.15 -1.80 2.07
N PHE A 185 -4.24 -1.31 3.31
CA PHE A 185 -4.74 -2.06 4.46
C PHE A 185 -5.90 -1.33 5.12
N GLY A 186 -6.82 -2.08 5.73
CA GLY A 186 -7.95 -1.48 6.43
C GLY A 186 -8.58 -2.40 7.47
N ALA A 187 -9.49 -1.84 8.26
CA ALA A 187 -10.12 -2.53 9.39
C ALA A 187 -10.85 -3.83 9.00
N GLY A 188 -10.81 -4.80 9.92
CA GLY A 188 -11.21 -6.20 9.67
C GLY A 188 -10.17 -6.99 8.86
N PHE A 189 -8.91 -6.51 8.81
CA PHE A 189 -7.87 -6.88 7.85
C PHE A 189 -8.35 -7.12 6.43
N LYS A 190 -8.68 -5.98 5.82
CA LYS A 190 -8.81 -5.87 4.37
C LYS A 190 -7.44 -5.58 3.81
N CYS A 191 -7.03 -6.32 2.79
CA CYS A 191 -5.89 -5.99 1.96
C CYS A 191 -6.36 -5.77 0.53
N GLY A 192 -6.11 -4.57 0.00
CA GLY A 192 -6.32 -4.23 -1.39
C GLY A 192 -5.00 -4.22 -2.14
N ALA A 193 -5.00 -4.73 -3.36
CA ALA A 193 -3.90 -4.60 -4.30
C ALA A 193 -4.38 -3.95 -5.60
N GLY A 194 -3.61 -2.99 -6.10
CA GLY A 194 -3.76 -2.41 -7.44
C GLY A 194 -2.46 -2.58 -8.21
N PHE A 195 -2.56 -3.01 -9.47
CA PHE A 195 -1.43 -3.12 -10.36
C PHE A 195 -1.58 -2.12 -11.50
N TRP A 196 -0.61 -1.23 -11.62
CA TRP A 196 -0.68 -0.09 -12.54
C TRP A 196 0.50 -0.13 -13.51
N ARG A 197 0.33 0.52 -14.66
CA ARG A 197 1.39 0.75 -15.64
C ARG A 197 1.49 2.23 -16.00
N ALA A 198 2.70 2.78 -15.99
CA ALA A 198 2.96 4.13 -16.44
C ALA A 198 2.80 4.23 -17.97
N LEU A 199 1.96 5.17 -18.43
CA LEU A 199 1.67 5.39 -19.85
C LEU A 199 2.67 6.35 -20.53
N ARG A 200 3.39 7.13 -19.71
CA ARG A 200 4.40 8.11 -20.12
C ARG A 200 5.41 8.31 -19.00
N ASP A 201 6.52 8.94 -19.33
CA ASP A 201 7.47 9.42 -18.34
C ASP A 201 6.77 10.44 -17.42
N VAL A 202 6.88 10.23 -16.13
CA VAL A 202 6.42 11.13 -15.08
C VAL A 202 7.66 11.56 -14.31
N LYS A 203 8.28 12.64 -14.80
CA LYS A 203 9.48 13.28 -14.24
C LYS A 203 9.12 14.71 -13.86
N ASP A 204 9.80 15.25 -12.86
CA ASP A 204 9.70 16.66 -12.45
C ASP A 204 8.29 17.13 -12.05
N VAL A 205 7.43 16.22 -11.57
CA VAL A 205 6.14 16.61 -11.01
C VAL A 205 6.39 17.23 -9.65
N LYS A 206 6.27 18.56 -9.59
CA LYS A 206 6.24 19.30 -8.32
C LYS A 206 4.92 19.03 -7.62
N HIS A 207 4.98 18.12 -6.65
CA HIS A 207 3.92 17.95 -5.67
C HIS A 207 4.24 18.87 -4.51
N SER A 208 3.40 19.88 -4.25
CA SER A 208 3.64 20.86 -3.17
C SER A 208 3.79 20.20 -1.79
N ALA A 209 3.15 19.05 -1.59
CA ALA A 209 3.34 18.24 -0.41
C ALA A 209 4.82 17.87 -0.17
N TRP A 210 5.60 17.66 -1.23
CA TRP A 210 6.99 17.22 -1.17
C TRP A 210 8.02 18.34 -1.33
N ASP A 211 7.60 19.60 -1.37
CA ASP A 211 8.53 20.74 -1.34
C ASP A 211 9.35 20.73 -0.02
N PRO A 212 10.58 21.26 0.00
CA PRO A 212 11.34 21.44 1.24
C PRO A 212 10.53 22.24 2.28
N TYR A 213 10.76 22.01 3.57
CA TYR A 213 10.23 22.91 4.59
C TYR A 213 10.90 24.29 4.46
N ASP A 214 10.11 25.35 4.56
CA ASP A 214 10.59 26.71 4.78
C ASP A 214 11.21 26.86 6.18
#